data_AF-A0A485BRL2-F1
#
_entry.id   AF-A0A485BRL2-F1
#
_cell.length_a   1.000
_cell.length_b   1.000
_cell.length_c   1.000
_cell.angle_alpha   90.00
_cell.angle_beta   90.00
_cell.angle_gamma   90.00
#
_symmetry.space_group_name_H-M   'P 1'
#
loop_
_entity.id
_entity.type
_entity.pdbx_description
1 polymer ?
#
loop_
_entity_poly.entity_id
_entity_poly.type
_entity_poly.pdbx_seq_one_letter_code
_entity_poly.pdbx_strand_id
1 'polypeptide(L)'
;MVVAGMAQKLNNQMNLEFRASNSYLHLSEWCAQQRLNGSATFLRTQAQSSVTLMMRVFEFMKKGGEWPIVKAEGTYHQECSSLEDLFYPDSCRL
;
A
#
# COMPACT_ATOMS: atom_id res chain seq x y z
N MET A 1 -7.82 -3.96 26.49
CA MET A 1 -6.93 -5.03 26.03
C MET A 1 -7.46 -5.50 24.68
N VAL A 2 -6.67 -5.38 23.62
CA VAL A 2 -7.05 -5.92 22.31
C VAL A 2 -6.95 -7.45 22.44
N VAL A 3 -7.97 -8.18 21.97
CA VAL A 3 -7.94 -9.65 22.03
C VAL A 3 -6.76 -10.16 21.21
N ALA A 4 -5.99 -11.13 21.71
CA ALA A 4 -4.70 -11.55 21.10
C ALA A 4 -4.77 -11.81 19.57
N GLY A 5 -5.87 -12.39 19.07
CA GLY A 5 -6.07 -12.62 17.62
C GLY A 5 -6.32 -11.35 16.80
N MET A 6 -6.81 -10.28 17.43
CA MET A 6 -7.07 -9.00 16.77
C MET A 6 -5.78 -8.21 16.54
N ALA A 7 -4.83 -8.24 17.48
CA ALA A 7 -3.54 -7.58 17.32
C ALA A 7 -2.76 -8.12 16.10
N GLN A 8 -2.78 -9.44 15.88
CA GLN A 8 -2.19 -10.05 14.70
C GLN A 8 -2.87 -9.61 13.39
N LYS A 9 -4.21 -9.57 13.37
CA LYS A 9 -4.97 -9.11 12.19
C LYS A 9 -4.71 -7.65 11.87
N LEU A 10 -4.62 -6.78 12.88
CA LEU A 10 -4.30 -5.36 12.70
C LEU A 10 -2.86 -5.17 12.21
N ASN A 11 -1.90 -5.94 12.73
CA ASN A 11 -0.54 -5.96 12.18
C ASN A 11 -0.54 -6.37 10.71
N ASN A 12 -1.28 -7.41 10.34
CA ASN A 12 -1.41 -7.80 8.94
C ASN A 12 -2.04 -6.70 8.09
N GLN A 13 -3.11 -6.05 8.55
CA GLN A 13 -3.75 -4.95 7.83
C GLN A 13 -2.80 -3.78 7.62
N MET A 14 -2.04 -3.40 8.66
CA MET A 14 -1.05 -2.32 8.57
C MET A 14 -0.01 -2.61 7.49
N ASN A 15 0.48 -3.85 7.40
CA ASN A 15 1.42 -4.25 6.36
C ASN A 15 0.80 -4.28 4.97
N LEU A 16 -0.49 -4.64 4.84
CA LEU A 16 -1.20 -4.56 3.56
C LEU A 16 -1.34 -3.13 3.06
N GLU A 17 -1.63 -2.17 3.94
CA GLU A 17 -1.67 -0.74 3.58
C GLU A 17 -0.29 -0.21 3.17
N PHE A 18 0.77 -0.65 3.85
CA PHE A 18 2.15 -0.31 3.47
C PHE A 18 2.50 -0.84 2.08
N ARG A 19 2.19 -2.12 1.81
CA ARG A 19 2.37 -2.74 0.49
C ARG A 19 1.59 -2.01 -0.59
N ALA A 20 0.32 -1.71 -0.33
CA ALA A 20 -0.53 -0.99 -1.25
C ALA A 20 0.07 0.39 -1.61
N SER A 21 0.57 1.12 -0.61
CA SER A 21 1.26 2.40 -0.84
C SER A 21 2.45 2.26 -1.79
N ASN A 22 3.32 1.27 -1.55
CA ASN A 22 4.48 1.03 -2.42
C ASN A 22 4.05 0.66 -3.85
N SER A 23 3.08 -0.23 -4.02
CA SER A 23 2.53 -0.57 -5.34
C SER A 23 1.98 0.65 -6.08
N TYR A 24 1.22 1.51 -5.40
CA TYR A 24 0.72 2.74 -6.00
C TYR A 24 1.85 3.70 -6.42
N LEU A 25 2.95 3.77 -5.66
CA LEU A 25 4.11 4.57 -6.06
C LEU A 25 4.81 4.02 -7.31
N HIS A 26 4.99 2.70 -7.40
CA HIS A 26 5.56 2.06 -8.59
C HIS A 26 4.69 2.26 -9.84
N LEU A 27 3.38 2.04 -9.71
CA LEU A 27 2.43 2.26 -10.80
C LEU A 27 2.33 3.74 -11.20
N SER A 28 2.47 4.66 -10.23
CA SER A 28 2.54 6.09 -10.51
C SER A 28 3.76 6.44 -11.36
N GLU A 29 4.92 5.85 -11.04
CA GLU A 29 6.15 6.04 -11.81
C GLU A 29 5.99 5.49 -13.24
N TRP A 30 5.46 4.27 -13.38
CA TRP A 30 5.14 3.70 -14.69
C TRP A 30 4.20 4.61 -15.50
N CYS A 31 3.12 5.12 -14.88
CA CYS A 31 2.20 6.05 -15.54
C CYS A 31 2.90 7.34 -16.00
N ALA A 32 3.83 7.87 -15.22
CA ALA A 32 4.59 9.06 -15.57
C ALA A 32 5.49 8.81 -16.80
N GLN A 33 6.13 7.63 -16.87
CA GLN A 33 6.93 7.21 -18.02
C GLN A 33 6.08 7.09 -19.30
N GLN A 34 4.83 6.64 -19.18
CA GLN A 34 3.86 6.59 -20.28
C GLN A 34 3.17 7.95 -20.57
N ARG A 35 3.59 9.05 -19.92
CA ARG A 35 2.99 10.40 -20.02
C ARG A 35 1.52 10.49 -19.56
N LEU A 36 1.07 9.53 -18.75
CA LEU A 36 -0.26 9.48 -18.14
C LEU A 36 -0.26 10.26 -16.81
N ASN A 37 0.03 11.56 -16.87
CA ASN A 37 0.31 12.40 -15.70
C ASN A 37 -0.86 12.49 -14.69
N GLY A 38 -2.10 12.48 -15.18
CA GLY A 38 -3.30 12.46 -14.33
C GLY A 38 -3.38 11.19 -13.49
N SER A 39 -3.21 10.03 -14.12
CA SER A 39 -3.17 8.73 -13.45
C SER A 39 -1.99 8.63 -12.47
N ALA A 40 -0.82 9.13 -12.86
CA ALA A 40 0.34 9.16 -11.98
C ALA A 40 0.07 9.98 -10.70
N THR A 41 -0.57 11.15 -10.84
CA THR A 41 -0.94 11.99 -9.69
C THR A 41 -1.99 11.33 -8.81
N PHE A 42 -3.02 10.75 -9.43
CA PHE A 42 -4.06 9.99 -8.73
C PHE A 42 -3.46 8.87 -7.86
N LEU A 43 -2.54 8.08 -8.42
CA LEU A 43 -1.88 6.98 -7.72
C LEU A 43 -1.00 7.47 -6.55
N ARG A 44 -0.32 8.62 -6.67
CA ARG A 44 0.41 9.22 -5.54
C ARG A 44 -0.52 9.62 -4.41
N THR A 45 -1.68 10.19 -4.72
CA THR A 45 -2.71 10.51 -3.73
C THR A 45 -3.25 9.26 -3.04
N GLN A 46 -3.43 8.18 -3.80
CA GLN A 46 -3.86 6.89 -3.25
C GLN A 46 -2.78 6.27 -2.35
N ALA A 47 -1.50 6.36 -2.74
CA ALA A 47 -0.37 5.93 -1.91
C ALA A 47 -0.32 6.65 -0.56
N GLN A 48 -0.52 7.98 -0.58
CA GLN A 48 -0.59 8.80 0.65
C GLN A 48 -1.77 8.41 1.54
N SER A 49 -2.92 8.09 0.93
CA SER A 49 -4.10 7.64 1.66
C SER A 49 -3.84 6.31 2.37
N SER A 50 -3.18 5.34 1.73
CA SER A 50 -2.80 4.07 2.35
C SER A 50 -1.80 4.25 3.50
N VAL A 51 -0.80 5.13 3.38
CA VAL A 51 0.09 5.47 4.51
C VAL A 51 -0.71 6.06 5.68
N THR A 52 -1.69 6.93 5.39
CA THR A 52 -2.55 7.49 6.43
C THR A 52 -3.36 6.42 7.14
N LEU A 53 -3.91 5.43 6.41
CA LEU A 53 -4.61 4.29 6.99
C LEU A 53 -3.69 3.41 7.84
N MET A 54 -2.48 3.11 7.34
CA MET A 54 -1.44 2.40 8.08
C MET A 54 -1.16 3.08 9.43
N MET A 55 -0.95 4.40 9.42
CA MET A 55 -0.69 5.18 10.64
C MET A 55 -1.89 5.18 11.61
N ARG A 56 -3.12 5.19 11.11
CA ARG A 56 -4.31 5.08 11.98
C ARG A 56 -4.37 3.73 12.70
N VAL A 57 -4.05 2.64 12.00
CA VAL A 57 -3.99 1.30 12.61
C VAL A 57 -2.85 1.22 13.62
N PHE A 58 -1.68 1.76 13.29
CA PHE A 58 -0.53 1.85 14.19
C PHE A 58 -0.91 2.55 15.51
N GLU A 59 -1.50 3.75 15.43
CA GLU A 59 -1.90 4.53 16.60
C GLU A 59 -2.98 3.82 17.44
N PHE A 60 -3.95 3.17 16.78
CA PHE A 60 -4.97 2.39 17.48
C PHE A 60 -4.35 1.24 18.28
N MET A 61 -3.43 0.50 17.68
CA MET A 61 -2.71 -0.59 18.36
C MET A 61 -1.86 -0.07 19.53
N LYS A 62 -1.13 1.04 19.34
CA LYS A 62 -0.35 1.68 20.40
C LYS A 62 -1.22 2.09 21.59
N LYS A 63 -2.38 2.70 21.35
CA LYS A 63 -3.35 3.05 22.40
C LYS A 63 -3.90 1.82 23.13
N GLY A 64 -3.99 0.68 22.45
CA GLY A 64 -4.41 -0.60 23.01
C GLY A 64 -3.36 -1.32 23.86
N GLY A 65 -2.13 -0.81 23.92
CA GLY A 65 -0.99 -1.46 24.60
C GLY A 65 -0.32 -2.56 23.76
N GLU A 66 -0.66 -2.68 22.48
CA GLU A 66 -0.09 -3.66 21.57
C GLU A 66 1.18 -3.14 20.90
N TRP A 67 1.94 -4.05 20.28
CA TRP A 67 3.15 -3.70 19.55
C TRP A 67 2.97 -3.79 18.03
N PRO A 68 2.85 -2.66 17.31
CA PRO A 68 2.77 -2.67 15.86
C PRO A 68 4.11 -3.05 15.23
N ILE A 69 4.07 -3.88 14.20
CA ILE A 69 5.25 -4.36 13.46
C ILE A 69 5.02 -4.10 11.98
N VAL A 70 5.79 -3.16 11.43
CA VAL A 70 5.92 -2.98 9.98
C VAL A 70 7.05 -3.88 9.50
N LYS A 71 6.75 -4.75 8.54
CA LYS A 71 7.71 -5.68 7.94
C LYS A 71 8.39 -4.98 6.77
N ALA A 72 9.67 -5.27 6.60
CA ALA A 72 10.35 -4.91 5.36
C ALA A 72 9.71 -5.72 4.21
N GLU A 73 9.39 -5.03 3.12
CA GLU A 73 9.05 -5.67 1.86
C GLU A 73 10.22 -5.55 0.88
N GLY A 74 10.31 -6.50 -0.04
CA GLY A 74 11.25 -6.42 -1.16
C GLY A 74 10.90 -5.27 -2.09
N THR A 75 11.87 -4.88 -2.91
CA THR A 75 11.62 -3.97 -4.04
C THR A 75 11.03 -4.77 -5.19
N TYR A 76 9.92 -4.29 -5.75
CA TYR A 76 9.30 -4.89 -6.92
C TYR A 76 9.18 -3.84 -8.02
N HIS A 77 9.38 -4.25 -9.27
CA HIS A 77 9.19 -3.36 -10.41
C HIS A 77 7.91 -3.77 -11.12
N GLN A 78 6.83 -3.01 -10.92
CA GLN A 78 5.57 -3.30 -11.61
C GLN A 78 5.52 -2.62 -12.97
N GLU A 79 5.57 -3.43 -14.03
CA GLU A 79 5.31 -2.98 -15.40
C GLU A 79 3.95 -3.49 -15.86
N CYS A 80 3.14 -2.58 -16.42
CA CYS A 80 1.86 -2.90 -17.03
C CYS A 80 1.99 -2.84 -18.56
N SER A 81 1.17 -3.59 -19.29
CA SER A 81 1.14 -3.53 -20.77
C SER A 81 0.24 -2.39 -21.25
N SER A 82 -0.81 -2.07 -20.49
CA SER A 82 -1.69 -0.92 -20.73
C SER A 82 -2.19 -0.28 -19.44
N LEU A 83 -2.91 0.84 -19.56
CA LEU A 83 -3.52 1.50 -18.40
C LEU A 83 -4.66 0.66 -17.81
N GLU A 84 -5.38 -0.15 -18.61
CA GLU A 84 -6.47 -0.97 -18.09
C GLU A 84 -5.97 -2.07 -17.14
N ASP A 85 -4.77 -2.61 -17.38
CA ASP A 85 -4.13 -3.62 -16.53
C ASP A 85 -4.01 -3.17 -15.06
N LEU A 86 -3.92 -1.86 -14.83
CA LEU A 86 -3.85 -1.29 -13.48
C LEU A 86 -5.09 -1.61 -12.63
N PHE A 87 -6.24 -1.82 -13.25
CA PHE A 87 -7.51 -2.07 -12.56
C PHE A 87 -7.79 -3.56 -12.33
N TYR A 88 -6.96 -4.44 -12.88
CA TYR A 88 -7.14 -5.88 -12.78
C TYR A 88 -6.04 -6.49 -11.89
N PRO A 89 -6.40 -7.25 -10.85
CA PRO A 89 -5.43 -7.92 -10.00
C PRO A 89 -4.49 -8.82 -10.83
N ASP A 90 -3.19 -8.77 -10.53
CA ASP A 90 -2.11 -9.58 -11.14
C ASP A 90 -1.77 -9.32 -12.62
N SER A 91 -2.28 -8.24 -13.22
CA SER A 91 -2.04 -7.95 -14.65
C SER A 91 -0.72 -7.23 -14.91
N CYS A 92 -0.28 -6.40 -13.96
CA CYS A 92 1.04 -5.77 -14.00
C CYS A 92 2.08 -6.72 -13.40
N ARG A 93 3.07 -7.12 -14.20
CA ARG A 93 4.10 -8.08 -13.81
C ARG A 93 5.09 -7.45 -12.82
N LEU A 94 5.53 -8.25 -11.84
CA LEU A 94 6.58 -7.92 -10.85
C LEU A 94 7.99 -8.14 -11.41
#